data_AF-A0AAN5D5Z7-F1
#
_entry.id   AF-A0AAN5D5Z7-F1
#
_cell.length_a   1.000
_cell.length_b   1.000
_cell.length_c   1.000
_cell.angle_alpha   90.00
_cell.angle_beta   90.00
_cell.angle_gamma   90.00
#
_symmetry.space_group_name_H-M   'P 1'
#
loop_
_entity.id
_entity.type
_entity.pdbx_description
1 polymer ?
#
loop_
_entity_poly.entity_id
_entity_poly.type
_entity_poly.pdbx_seq_one_letter_code
_entity_poly.pdbx_strand_id
1 'polypeptide(L)'
;AEVRPTLDRTVEELENDYRKGLKLRAGDYLRLVNVGKEKSRELEALMPDFETAVAVRRAAVDPLNKPADLPYTNYSYTIAKDACIENKIGYITAPAGIAGPLKINGGVTLQAPMATTEGALVASTNRGCAAIMRSGGVKTVVGGNDARACLQVEQRRRC
;
A
#
# COMPACT_ATOMS: atom_id res chain seq x y z
N ALA A 1 -7.83 -10.85 14.10
CA ALA A 1 -8.32 -10.67 15.48
C ALA A 1 -7.76 -9.35 16.02
N GLU A 2 -8.54 -8.58 16.77
CA GLU A 2 -8.11 -7.29 17.31
C GLU A 2 -7.07 -7.49 18.43
N VAL A 3 -5.91 -6.84 18.31
CA VAL A 3 -4.84 -6.94 19.31
C VAL A 3 -5.20 -6.08 20.52
N ARG A 4 -5.17 -6.69 21.70
CA ARG A 4 -5.41 -6.00 22.98
C ARG A 4 -4.11 -5.90 23.79
N PRO A 5 -3.94 -4.86 24.61
CA PRO A 5 -2.75 -4.72 25.45
C PRO A 5 -2.73 -5.82 26.51
N THR A 6 -1.59 -6.48 26.69
CA THR A 6 -1.43 -7.48 27.75
C THR A 6 -1.04 -6.80 29.06
N LEU A 7 -1.78 -7.06 30.14
CA LEU A 7 -1.65 -6.34 31.43
C LEU A 7 -1.01 -7.16 32.56
N ASP A 8 -0.50 -8.34 32.25
CA ASP A 8 0.08 -9.31 33.18
C ASP A 8 1.48 -8.94 33.70
N ARG A 9 2.18 -8.02 33.02
CA ARG A 9 3.55 -7.58 33.36
C ARG A 9 3.66 -6.06 33.42
N THR A 10 4.66 -5.55 34.12
CA THR A 10 4.98 -4.11 34.14
C THR A 10 5.66 -3.67 32.84
N VAL A 11 5.66 -2.37 32.52
CA VAL A 11 6.33 -1.86 31.32
C VAL A 11 7.86 -2.03 31.41
N GLU A 12 8.41 -1.93 32.62
CA GLU A 12 9.85 -2.07 32.89
C GLU A 12 10.33 -3.50 32.64
N GLU A 13 9.55 -4.50 33.05
CA GLU A 13 9.82 -5.92 32.75
C GLU A 13 9.80 -6.17 31.24
N LEU A 14 8.81 -5.63 30.54
CA LEU A 14 8.72 -5.74 29.08
C LEU A 14 9.90 -5.08 28.38
N GLU A 15 10.35 -3.92 28.86
CA GLU A 15 11.50 -3.21 28.31
C GLU A 15 12.80 -4.00 28.54
N ASN A 16 12.96 -4.62 29.72
CA ASN A 16 14.10 -5.48 30.01
C ASN A 16 14.12 -6.74 29.13
N ASP A 17 12.97 -7.39 28.93
CA ASP A 17 12.86 -8.55 28.05
C ASP A 17 13.12 -8.17 26.59
N TYR A 18 12.64 -7.01 26.16
CA TYR A 18 12.90 -6.47 24.83
C TYR A 18 14.41 -6.24 24.59
N ARG A 19 15.10 -5.60 25.54
CA ARG A 19 16.56 -5.39 25.45
C ARG A 19 17.35 -6.70 25.43
N LYS A 20 16.85 -7.76 26.07
CA LYS A 20 17.43 -9.10 26.03
C LYS A 20 17.17 -9.84 24.71
N GLY A 21 16.40 -9.27 23.79
CA GLY A 21 16.03 -9.90 22.52
C GLY A 21 15.02 -11.04 22.67
N LEU A 22 14.29 -11.09 23.80
CA LEU A 22 13.23 -12.08 24.00
C LEU A 22 12.03 -11.75 23.10
N LYS A 23 11.40 -12.79 22.54
CA LYS A 23 10.17 -12.62 21.77
C LYS A 23 9.03 -12.20 22.68
N LEU A 24 8.43 -11.05 22.38
CA LEU A 24 7.26 -10.55 23.10
C LEU A 24 5.97 -10.87 22.34
N ARG A 25 4.83 -10.77 23.03
CA ARG A 25 3.51 -10.95 22.40
C ARG A 25 3.07 -9.65 21.75
N ALA A 26 2.15 -9.73 20.80
CA ALA A 26 1.58 -8.57 20.10
C ALA A 26 1.04 -7.49 21.06
N GLY A 27 0.35 -7.90 22.14
CA GLY A 27 -0.18 -6.99 23.15
C GLY A 27 0.89 -6.30 24.00
N ASP A 28 2.09 -6.87 24.10
CA ASP A 28 3.22 -6.27 24.81
C ASP A 28 3.88 -5.19 23.93
N TYR A 29 4.06 -5.48 22.64
CA TYR A 29 4.53 -4.49 21.66
C TYR A 29 3.59 -3.29 21.55
N LEU A 30 2.27 -3.52 21.62
CA LEU A 30 1.29 -2.42 21.66
C LEU A 30 1.55 -1.47 22.84
N ARG A 31 1.87 -2.00 24.02
CA ARG A 31 2.20 -1.17 25.18
C ARG A 31 3.51 -0.41 25.01
N LEU A 32 4.54 -1.07 24.49
CA LEU A 32 5.84 -0.42 24.22
C LEU A 32 5.72 0.71 23.19
N VAL A 33 4.88 0.52 22.16
CA VAL A 33 4.57 1.56 21.17
C VAL A 33 3.80 2.72 21.80
N ASN A 34 2.77 2.44 22.62
CA ASN A 34 1.97 3.48 23.27
C ASN A 34 2.79 4.33 24.27
N VAL A 35 3.79 3.74 24.93
CA VAL A 35 4.70 4.45 25.85
C VAL A 35 5.84 5.16 25.09
N GLY A 36 5.98 4.92 23.78
CA GLY A 36 7.02 5.53 22.95
C GLY A 36 8.42 4.89 23.10
N LYS A 37 8.50 3.69 23.69
CA LYS A 37 9.74 2.93 23.83
C LYS A 37 10.13 2.20 22.54
N GLU A 38 9.15 1.90 21.70
CA GLU A 38 9.37 1.29 20.39
C GLU A 38 8.67 2.08 19.29
N LYS A 39 9.27 2.13 18.08
CA LYS A 39 8.73 2.87 16.94
C LYS A 39 7.81 1.97 16.13
N SER A 40 6.61 2.46 15.82
CA SER A 40 5.63 1.79 14.95
C SER A 40 6.24 1.22 13.66
N ARG A 41 7.17 1.96 13.03
CA ARG A 41 7.75 1.59 11.72
C ARG A 41 8.70 0.39 11.76
N GLU A 42 9.16 -0.02 12.94
CA GLU A 42 10.12 -1.12 13.10
C GLU A 42 9.43 -2.46 13.41
N LEU A 43 8.10 -2.46 13.63
CA LEU A 43 7.34 -3.63 14.04
C LEU A 43 7.48 -4.80 13.04
N GLU A 44 7.56 -4.50 11.74
CA GLU A 44 7.77 -5.49 10.68
C GLU A 44 9.11 -6.22 10.77
N ALA A 45 10.13 -5.62 11.38
CA ALA A 45 11.43 -6.26 11.59
C ALA A 45 11.45 -7.14 12.85
N LEU A 46 10.59 -6.83 13.82
CA LEU A 46 10.56 -7.46 15.15
C LEU A 46 9.60 -8.65 15.21
N MET A 47 8.61 -8.69 14.33
CA MET A 47 7.56 -9.72 14.32
C MET A 47 7.79 -10.76 13.23
N PRO A 48 7.38 -12.02 13.46
CA PRO A 48 7.50 -13.08 12.46
C PRO A 48 6.54 -12.88 11.28
N ASP A 49 5.43 -12.17 11.49
CA ASP A 49 4.39 -11.95 10.49
C ASP A 49 4.01 -10.47 10.37
N PHE A 50 3.85 -10.03 9.12
CA PHE A 50 3.51 -8.63 8.80
C PHE A 50 2.09 -8.27 9.24
N GLU A 51 1.16 -9.22 9.21
CA GLU A 51 -0.23 -8.97 9.56
C GLU A 51 -0.37 -8.58 11.03
N THR A 52 0.37 -9.24 11.95
CA THR A 52 0.41 -8.88 13.36
C THR A 52 1.06 -7.52 13.57
N ALA A 53 2.13 -7.19 12.84
CA ALA A 53 2.74 -5.86 12.91
C ALA A 53 1.74 -4.75 12.51
N VAL A 54 0.99 -4.96 11.44
CA VAL A 54 -0.10 -4.08 11.01
C VAL A 54 -1.21 -4.03 12.06
N ALA A 55 -1.59 -5.15 12.64
CA ALA A 55 -2.63 -5.22 13.68
C ALA A 55 -2.24 -4.46 14.95
N VAL A 56 -0.99 -4.59 15.40
CA VAL A 56 -0.44 -3.85 16.55
C VAL A 56 -0.45 -2.35 16.27
N ARG A 57 0.00 -1.95 15.07
CA ARG A 57 -0.03 -0.55 14.65
C ARG A 57 -1.45 0.01 14.64
N ARG A 58 -2.40 -0.71 14.06
CA ARG A 58 -3.83 -0.32 14.06
C ARG A 58 -4.39 -0.19 15.48
N ALA A 59 -3.98 -1.07 16.39
CA ALA A 59 -4.40 -1.02 17.79
C ALA A 59 -3.81 0.19 18.55
N ALA A 60 -2.64 0.67 18.15
CA ALA A 60 -1.98 1.84 18.71
C ALA A 60 -2.54 3.19 18.18
N VAL A 61 -3.22 3.18 17.03
CA VAL A 61 -3.91 4.37 16.52
C VAL A 61 -5.06 4.77 17.46
N ASP A 62 -5.16 6.07 17.74
CA ASP A 62 -6.24 6.66 18.54
C ASP A 62 -7.60 6.15 18.08
N PRO A 63 -8.48 5.68 18.99
CA PRO A 63 -9.83 5.22 18.65
C PRO A 63 -10.65 6.20 17.78
N LEU A 64 -10.48 7.51 17.96
CA LEU A 64 -11.14 8.54 17.14
C LEU A 64 -10.63 8.57 15.68
N ASN A 65 -9.40 8.11 15.46
CA ASN A 65 -8.75 8.08 14.15
C ASN A 65 -8.70 6.67 13.54
N LYS A 66 -9.34 5.68 14.17
CA LYS A 66 -9.36 4.31 13.65
C LYS A 66 -10.26 4.23 12.42
N PRO A 67 -9.74 3.79 11.26
CA PRO A 67 -10.60 3.52 10.11
C PRO A 67 -11.37 2.22 10.37
N ALA A 68 -12.65 2.34 10.72
CA ALA A 68 -13.52 1.24 11.16
C ALA A 68 -13.56 0.08 10.15
N ASP A 69 -13.62 0.39 8.86
CA ASP A 69 -13.85 -0.60 7.79
C ASP A 69 -12.63 -0.84 6.88
N LEU A 70 -11.43 -0.40 7.28
CA LEU A 70 -10.23 -0.60 6.46
C LEU A 70 -9.73 -2.05 6.58
N PRO A 71 -9.76 -2.86 5.51
CA PRO A 71 -9.27 -4.23 5.54
C PRO A 71 -7.74 -4.26 5.64
N TYR A 72 -7.23 -5.30 6.30
CA TYR A 72 -5.78 -5.48 6.48
C TYR A 72 -5.33 -6.94 6.54
N THR A 73 -6.26 -7.90 6.61
CA THR A 73 -5.97 -9.33 6.68
C THR A 73 -5.86 -9.95 5.30
N ASN A 74 -5.17 -11.08 5.15
CA ASN A 74 -5.06 -11.83 3.89
C ASN A 74 -4.44 -11.03 2.72
N TYR A 75 -3.61 -10.04 3.02
CA TYR A 75 -2.87 -9.27 2.04
C TYR A 75 -1.38 -9.61 2.09
N SER A 76 -0.75 -9.78 0.93
CA SER A 76 0.67 -10.08 0.85
C SER A 76 1.52 -8.81 1.04
N TYR A 77 1.88 -8.53 2.29
CA TYR A 77 2.71 -7.38 2.64
C TYR A 77 4.19 -7.51 2.23
N THR A 78 4.62 -8.68 1.74
CA THR A 78 6.00 -8.92 1.29
C THR A 78 6.35 -8.09 0.06
N ILE A 79 5.39 -7.86 -0.84
CA ILE A 79 5.57 -7.07 -2.06
C ILE A 79 5.78 -5.58 -1.72
N ALA A 80 5.16 -5.11 -0.64
CA ALA A 80 5.21 -3.72 -0.21
C ALA A 80 6.22 -3.47 0.93
N LYS A 81 7.13 -4.42 1.22
CA LYS A 81 7.99 -4.37 2.41
C LYS A 81 8.77 -3.05 2.51
N ASP A 82 9.48 -2.67 1.45
CA ASP A 82 10.43 -1.54 1.48
C ASP A 82 10.30 -0.58 0.28
N ALA A 83 9.29 -0.75 -0.58
CA ALA A 83 9.26 -0.08 -1.89
C ALA A 83 8.07 0.87 -2.13
N CYS A 84 6.94 0.69 -1.42
CA CYS A 84 5.69 1.37 -1.80
C CYS A 84 5.11 2.28 -0.72
N ILE A 85 5.17 1.87 0.57
CA ILE A 85 4.53 2.60 1.66
C ILE A 85 5.12 2.21 3.02
N GLU A 86 5.31 3.18 3.91
CA GLU A 86 5.69 2.98 5.31
C GLU A 86 4.45 2.98 6.24
N ASN A 87 4.61 2.51 7.48
CA ASN A 87 3.54 2.52 8.51
C ASN A 87 2.18 1.92 8.04
N LYS A 88 2.22 0.74 7.41
CA LYS A 88 1.03 0.06 6.85
C LYS A 88 -0.05 -0.15 7.91
N ILE A 89 -1.26 0.34 7.67
CA ILE A 89 -2.44 0.10 8.52
C ILE A 89 -3.50 -0.77 7.83
N GLY A 90 -3.27 -1.16 6.58
CA GLY A 90 -4.19 -1.94 5.77
C GLY A 90 -4.02 -1.61 4.29
N TYR A 91 -5.07 -1.87 3.52
CA TYR A 91 -5.14 -1.56 2.09
C TYR A 91 -6.52 -1.09 1.70
N ILE A 92 -6.62 -0.38 0.58
CA ILE A 92 -7.89 0.01 -0.03
C ILE A 92 -8.08 -0.83 -1.29
N THR A 93 -9.30 -1.33 -1.49
CA THR A 93 -9.67 -2.04 -2.72
C THR A 93 -10.18 -1.04 -3.75
N ALA A 94 -9.57 -1.05 -4.94
CA ALA A 94 -10.08 -0.33 -6.10
C ALA A 94 -10.86 -1.31 -6.99
N PRO A 95 -12.13 -1.02 -7.33
CA PRO A 95 -12.85 -1.81 -8.33
C PRO A 95 -12.08 -1.83 -9.65
N ALA A 96 -11.98 -3.01 -10.26
CA ALA A 96 -11.29 -3.20 -11.52
C ALA A 96 -12.23 -3.84 -12.55
N GLY A 97 -12.16 -3.36 -13.79
CA GLY A 97 -12.89 -3.88 -14.93
C GLY A 97 -11.98 -4.05 -16.14
N ILE A 98 -12.50 -4.69 -17.18
CA ILE A 98 -11.81 -4.91 -18.45
C ILE A 98 -12.54 -4.15 -19.55
N ALA A 99 -11.81 -3.39 -20.37
CA ALA A 99 -12.31 -2.77 -21.59
C ALA A 99 -11.62 -3.39 -22.83
N GLY A 100 -12.40 -3.79 -23.84
CA GLY A 100 -11.89 -4.39 -25.07
C GLY A 100 -12.85 -5.41 -25.71
N PRO A 101 -12.45 -6.08 -26.79
CA PRO A 101 -11.10 -6.09 -27.38
C PRO A 101 -10.75 -4.80 -28.14
N LEU A 102 -9.46 -4.49 -28.25
CA LEU A 102 -8.92 -3.42 -29.09
C LEU A 102 -7.76 -3.95 -29.96
N LYS A 103 -7.90 -3.87 -31.28
CA LYS A 103 -6.90 -4.29 -32.25
C LYS A 103 -5.96 -3.13 -32.56
N ILE A 104 -4.68 -3.29 -32.24
CA ILE A 104 -3.64 -2.27 -32.38
C ILE A 104 -2.62 -2.72 -33.42
N ASN A 105 -2.26 -1.81 -34.33
CA ASN A 105 -1.24 -1.98 -35.36
C ASN A 105 -1.43 -3.23 -36.23
N GLY A 106 -2.68 -3.64 -36.46
CA GLY A 106 -3.02 -4.79 -37.31
C GLY A 106 -2.67 -6.17 -36.72
N GLY A 107 -1.87 -6.24 -35.65
CA GLY A 107 -1.30 -7.48 -35.12
C GLY A 107 -1.87 -7.93 -33.77
N VAL A 108 -1.97 -7.04 -32.79
CA VAL A 108 -2.28 -7.43 -31.40
C VAL A 108 -3.70 -7.01 -31.03
N THR A 109 -4.47 -7.92 -30.45
CA THR A 109 -5.78 -7.62 -29.86
C THR A 109 -5.65 -7.66 -28.35
N LEU A 110 -5.94 -6.53 -27.69
CA LEU A 110 -5.74 -6.37 -26.25
C LEU A 110 -7.07 -6.16 -25.53
N GLN A 111 -7.06 -6.55 -24.26
CA GLN A 111 -8.04 -6.19 -23.26
C GLN A 111 -7.32 -5.33 -22.21
N ALA A 112 -7.82 -4.12 -22.00
CA ALA A 112 -7.22 -3.16 -21.08
C ALA A 112 -7.81 -3.34 -19.67
N PRO A 113 -7.02 -3.73 -18.66
CA PRO A 113 -7.45 -3.65 -17.28
C PRO A 113 -7.52 -2.19 -16.83
N MET A 114 -8.62 -1.82 -16.19
CA MET A 114 -8.88 -0.47 -15.69
C MET A 114 -9.33 -0.55 -14.23
N ALA A 115 -8.59 0.07 -13.31
CA ALA A 115 -9.02 0.27 -11.93
C ALA A 115 -9.65 1.66 -11.80
N THR A 116 -10.93 1.73 -11.43
CA THR A 116 -11.65 3.00 -11.30
C THR A 116 -12.85 2.88 -10.37
N THR A 117 -13.15 3.95 -9.65
CA THR A 117 -14.41 4.13 -8.90
C THR A 117 -15.43 4.97 -9.68
N GLU A 118 -15.06 5.51 -10.85
CA GLU A 118 -15.93 6.33 -11.68
C GLU A 118 -16.96 5.47 -12.42
N GLY A 119 -18.24 5.79 -12.21
CA GLY A 119 -19.35 5.13 -12.90
C GLY A 119 -19.27 5.31 -14.41
N ALA A 120 -19.69 4.29 -15.15
CA ALA A 120 -19.75 4.27 -16.63
C ALA A 120 -18.42 4.42 -17.39
N LEU A 121 -17.29 4.73 -16.74
CA LEU A 121 -16.00 4.91 -17.42
C LEU A 121 -15.58 3.66 -18.20
N VAL A 122 -15.52 2.49 -17.55
CA VAL A 122 -15.16 1.22 -18.21
C VAL A 122 -16.13 0.89 -19.33
N ALA A 123 -17.43 1.08 -19.11
CA ALA A 123 -18.45 0.81 -20.13
C ALA A 123 -18.33 1.75 -21.34
N SER A 124 -18.01 3.03 -21.11
CA SER A 124 -17.79 4.03 -22.16
C SER A 124 -16.57 3.68 -23.00
N THR A 125 -15.43 3.38 -22.34
CA THR A 125 -14.21 2.93 -23.01
C THR A 125 -14.47 1.66 -23.83
N ASN A 126 -15.22 0.71 -23.27
CA ASN A 126 -15.57 -0.53 -23.97
C ASN A 126 -16.39 -0.29 -25.25
N ARG A 127 -17.35 0.65 -25.23
CA ARG A 127 -18.09 1.06 -26.44
C ARG A 127 -17.17 1.71 -27.47
N GLY A 128 -16.22 2.54 -27.03
CA GLY A 128 -15.19 3.12 -27.89
C GLY A 128 -14.32 2.04 -28.55
N CYS A 129 -13.83 1.07 -27.78
CA CYS A 129 -13.08 -0.08 -28.30
C CYS A 129 -13.89 -0.85 -29.36
N ALA A 130 -15.18 -1.11 -29.11
CA ALA A 130 -16.03 -1.78 -30.07
C ALA A 130 -16.22 -0.99 -31.38
N ALA A 131 -16.34 0.34 -31.29
CA ALA A 131 -16.43 1.20 -32.48
C ALA A 131 -15.13 1.17 -33.31
N ILE A 132 -13.97 1.25 -32.64
CA ILE A 132 -12.65 1.17 -33.29
C ILE A 132 -12.43 -0.22 -33.92
N MET A 133 -12.83 -1.29 -33.23
CA MET A 133 -12.74 -2.66 -33.74
C MET A 133 -13.54 -2.86 -35.02
N ARG A 134 -14.78 -2.35 -35.06
CA ARG A 134 -15.61 -2.37 -36.28
C ARG A 134 -15.00 -1.58 -37.43
N SER A 135 -14.15 -0.60 -37.13
CA SER A 135 -13.44 0.22 -38.10
C SER A 135 -12.12 -0.41 -38.60
N GLY A 136 -11.83 -1.67 -38.21
CA GLY A 136 -10.62 -2.38 -38.63
C GLY A 136 -9.44 -2.28 -37.66
N GLY A 137 -9.61 -1.60 -36.53
CA GLY A 137 -8.58 -1.40 -35.51
C GLY A 137 -7.93 -0.02 -35.56
N VAL A 138 -6.93 0.20 -34.70
CA VAL A 138 -6.19 1.46 -34.58
C VAL A 138 -4.72 1.27 -34.92
N LYS A 139 -4.12 2.28 -35.57
CA LYS A 139 -2.66 2.36 -35.78
C LYS A 139 -2.08 3.43 -34.86
N THR A 140 -1.07 3.07 -34.07
CA THR A 140 -0.42 3.95 -33.10
C THR A 140 1.08 3.99 -33.35
N VAL A 141 1.70 5.15 -33.12
CA VAL A 141 3.15 5.36 -33.23
C VAL A 141 3.64 6.04 -31.95
N VAL A 142 4.85 5.71 -31.49
CA VAL A 142 5.47 6.33 -30.31
C VAL A 142 6.34 7.49 -30.80
N GLY A 143 6.03 8.73 -30.38
CA GLY A 143 6.69 9.94 -30.87
C GLY A 143 7.97 10.34 -30.13
N GLY A 144 8.21 9.80 -28.93
CA GLY A 144 9.38 10.09 -28.10
C GLY A 144 9.21 9.52 -26.69
N ASN A 145 10.31 9.23 -26.01
CA ASN A 145 10.33 8.69 -24.64
C ASN A 145 11.38 9.44 -23.81
N ASP A 146 10.98 10.51 -23.12
CA ASP A 146 11.85 11.19 -22.15
C ASP A 146 11.03 11.71 -20.95
N ALA A 147 11.53 11.45 -19.75
CA ALA A 147 10.97 11.97 -18.50
C ALA A 147 12.08 12.14 -17.45
N ARG A 148 12.99 13.07 -17.68
CA ARG A 148 13.88 13.60 -16.64
C ARG A 148 14.02 15.11 -16.78
N ALA A 149 13.29 15.85 -15.95
CA ALA A 149 13.61 17.24 -15.66
C ALA A 149 14.55 17.26 -14.44
N CYS A 150 15.83 17.55 -14.66
CA CYS A 150 16.75 17.87 -13.57
C CYS A 150 16.69 19.38 -13.33
N LEU A 151 16.14 19.80 -12.19
CA LEU A 151 16.32 21.17 -11.70
C LEU A 151 17.73 21.27 -11.09
N GLN A 152 18.63 21.97 -11.77
CA GLN A 152 19.86 22.43 -11.14
C GLN A 152 19.60 23.79 -10.50
N VAL A 153 19.56 23.82 -9.16
CA VAL A 153 19.54 25.06 -8.39
C VAL A 153 20.99 25.54 -8.28
N GLU A 154 21.35 26.56 -9.05
CA GLU A 154 22.64 27.23 -8.94
C GLU A 154 22.64 28.10 -7.67
N GLN A 155 23.36 27.69 -6.63
CA GLN A 155 23.59 28.56 -5.48
C GLN A 155 24.67 29.58 -5.81
N ARG A 156 24.27 30.82 -6.10
CA ARG A 156 25.18 31.97 -6.12
C ARG A 156 25.82 32.16 -4.74
N ARG A 157 27.09 31.79 -4.59
CA ARG A 157 27.92 32.27 -3.48
C ARG A 157 28.24 33.74 -3.72
N ARG A 158 27.72 34.62 -2.85
CA ARG A 158 28.27 35.97 -2.68
C ARG A 158 29.44 35.86 -1.71
N CYS A 159 30.62 36.25 -2.16
CA CYS A 159 31.63 37.02 -1.41
C CYS A 159 32.35 37.88 -2.43
#